data_AF-B9IZU1-F1
#
_entry.id   AF-B9IZU1-F1
#
_cell.length_a   1.000
_cell.length_b   1.000
_cell.length_c   1.000
_cell.angle_alpha   90.00
_cell.angle_beta   90.00
_cell.angle_gamma   90.00
#
_symmetry.space_group_name_H-M   'P 1'
#
loop_
_entity.id
_entity.type
_entity.pdbx_description
1 polymer ?
#
loop_
_entity_poly.entity_id
_entity_poly.type
_entity_poly.pdbx_seq_one_letter_code
_entity_poly.pdbx_strand_id
1 'polypeptide(L)'
;MKKHLYINGDWKSVNTYKPLYAPYSEETLAEIAQGTEEDVKEAVTAAKNAMKEMNTLSAYDRATILEKVAQKIQVFLNILMNSIDALESMKEERKIIIDVFEEDQSIRIVIKNNGPMIPAENVETIFEPFVTTKKLGTGIGLFVCKQIVEKHNGSIMCRSDNDWTEFQIAFQK
;
A
#
# COMPACT_ATOMS: atom_id res chain seq x y z
N MET A 1 14.21 -5.60 -10.33
CA MET A 1 13.46 -4.35 -10.62
C MET A 1 14.22 -3.17 -10.06
N LYS A 2 14.38 -2.08 -10.83
CA LYS A 2 15.01 -0.83 -10.35
C LYS A 2 13.97 0.07 -9.69
N LYS A 3 14.24 0.54 -8.48
CA LYS A 3 13.39 1.47 -7.75
C LYS A 3 14.01 2.87 -7.79
N HIS A 4 13.21 3.89 -8.06
CA HIS A 4 13.65 5.29 -8.21
C HIS A 4 13.49 6.07 -6.90
N LEU A 5 14.11 7.26 -6.81
CA LEU A 5 13.88 8.20 -5.71
C LEU A 5 12.66 9.07 -6.03
N TYR A 6 11.88 9.40 -5.02
CA TYR A 6 10.80 10.38 -5.11
C TYR A 6 11.10 11.52 -4.13
N ILE A 7 11.39 12.71 -4.64
CA ILE A 7 11.82 13.86 -3.85
C ILE A 7 11.02 15.06 -4.30
N ASN A 8 10.41 15.77 -3.34
CA ASN A 8 9.66 17.00 -3.58
C ASN A 8 8.54 16.89 -4.64
N GLY A 9 7.89 15.73 -4.75
CA GLY A 9 6.79 15.53 -5.69
C GLY A 9 7.21 14.89 -7.02
N ASP A 10 8.52 14.73 -7.27
CA ASP A 10 9.04 14.27 -8.55
C ASP A 10 9.87 12.98 -8.43
N TRP A 11 9.72 12.11 -9.43
CA TRP A 11 10.61 10.95 -9.61
C TRP A 11 11.97 11.42 -10.14
N LYS A 12 13.05 10.99 -9.48
CA LYS A 12 14.41 11.35 -9.86
C LYS A 12 15.19 10.19 -10.44
N SER A 13 15.91 10.49 -11.51
CA SER A 13 16.91 9.62 -12.10
C SER A 13 18.14 9.55 -11.21
N VAL A 14 18.63 8.34 -10.97
CA VAL A 14 19.86 8.10 -10.22
C VAL A 14 20.85 7.28 -11.03
N ASN A 15 22.13 7.45 -10.71
CA ASN A 15 23.23 6.72 -11.33
C ASN A 15 23.73 5.57 -10.46
N THR A 16 23.38 5.56 -9.17
CA THR A 16 23.87 4.58 -8.19
C THR A 16 22.71 3.79 -7.60
N TYR A 17 22.85 2.47 -7.61
CA TYR A 17 21.89 1.54 -7.02
C TYR A 17 22.61 0.62 -6.04
N LYS A 18 21.93 0.24 -4.97
CA LYS A 18 22.38 -0.80 -4.04
C LYS A 18 21.41 -1.97 -4.07
N PRO A 19 21.90 -3.22 -4.14
CA PRO A 19 21.04 -4.38 -4.04
C PRO A 19 20.37 -4.45 -2.65
N LEU A 20 19.09 -4.78 -2.66
CA LEU A 20 18.31 -5.17 -1.48
C LEU A 20 18.21 -6.69 -1.47
N TYR A 21 18.66 -7.29 -0.37
CA TYR A 21 18.70 -8.74 -0.20
C TYR A 21 17.57 -9.23 0.70
N ALA A 22 17.10 -10.45 0.44
CA ALA A 22 16.23 -11.16 1.35
C ALA A 22 17.00 -11.47 2.65
N PRO A 23 16.40 -11.27 3.85
CA PRO A 23 17.09 -11.44 5.13
C PRO A 23 17.52 -12.88 5.43
N TYR A 24 16.94 -13.87 4.74
CA TYR A 24 17.21 -15.30 4.98
C TYR A 24 17.85 -16.01 3.78
N SER A 25 17.40 -15.74 2.55
CA SER A 25 17.94 -16.42 1.35
C SER A 25 19.13 -15.71 0.71
N GLU A 26 19.44 -14.47 1.13
CA GLU A 26 20.45 -13.59 0.51
C GLU A 26 20.24 -13.31 -1.00
N GLU A 27 19.12 -13.73 -1.56
CA GLU A 27 18.77 -13.45 -2.94
C GLU A 27 18.50 -11.96 -3.14
N THR A 28 18.82 -11.45 -4.33
CA THR A 28 18.58 -10.05 -4.69
C THR A 28 17.10 -9.84 -4.99
N LEU A 29 16.41 -9.09 -4.13
CA LEU A 29 14.99 -8.76 -4.27
C LEU A 29 14.79 -7.56 -5.21
N ALA A 30 15.64 -6.54 -5.08
CA ALA A 30 15.53 -5.31 -5.87
C ALA A 30 16.86 -4.55 -5.93
N GLU A 31 16.95 -3.61 -6.85
CA GLU A 31 18.01 -2.59 -6.88
C GLU A 31 17.40 -1.27 -6.41
N ILE A 32 17.86 -0.76 -5.27
CA ILE A 32 17.35 0.45 -4.64
C ILE A 32 18.23 1.64 -5.01
N ALA A 33 17.62 2.69 -5.55
CA ALA A 33 18.30 3.94 -5.81
C ALA A 33 18.97 4.51 -4.55
N GLN A 34 20.22 4.95 -4.69
CA GLN A 34 20.93 5.68 -3.63
C GLN A 34 20.87 7.18 -3.89
N GLY A 35 20.41 7.92 -2.89
CA GLY A 35 20.46 9.39 -2.90
C GLY A 35 21.87 9.90 -2.69
N THR A 36 22.19 11.00 -3.37
CA THR A 36 23.39 11.80 -3.17
C THR A 36 23.22 12.74 -1.97
N GLU A 37 24.30 13.40 -1.55
CA GLU A 37 24.21 14.47 -0.53
C GLU A 37 23.28 15.61 -0.99
N GLU A 38 23.25 15.91 -2.29
CA GLU A 38 22.38 16.92 -2.87
C GLU A 38 20.91 16.51 -2.80
N ASP A 39 20.59 15.25 -3.11
CA ASP A 39 19.24 14.70 -2.97
C ASP A 39 18.72 14.82 -1.53
N VAL A 40 19.60 14.57 -0.55
CA VAL A 40 19.27 14.72 0.87
C VAL A 40 19.03 16.19 1.21
N LYS A 41 19.90 17.10 0.76
CA LYS A 41 19.72 18.55 0.98
C LYS A 41 18.40 19.05 0.39
N GLU A 42 18.05 18.59 -0.80
CA GLU A 42 16.80 18.93 -1.45
C GLU A 42 15.59 18.39 -0.67
N ALA A 43 15.60 17.11 -0.29
CA ALA A 43 14.52 16.52 0.51
C ALA A 43 14.30 17.27 1.84
N VAL A 44 15.39 17.65 2.51
CA VAL A 44 15.33 18.46 3.74
C VAL A 44 14.77 19.86 3.47
N THR A 45 15.13 20.47 2.33
CA THR A 45 14.65 21.80 1.94
C THR A 45 13.16 21.77 1.60
N ALA A 46 12.72 20.77 0.84
CA ALA A 46 11.30 20.50 0.57
C ALA A 46 10.50 20.34 1.86
N ALA A 47 10.99 19.53 2.81
CA ALA A 47 10.35 19.36 4.11
C ALA A 47 10.25 20.66 4.91
N LYS A 48 11.30 21.50 4.91
CA LYS A 48 11.28 22.82 5.57
C LYS A 48 10.27 23.77 4.93
N ASN A 49 10.12 23.74 3.61
CA ASN A 49 9.16 24.57 2.90
C ASN A 49 7.71 24.10 3.18
N ALA A 50 7.45 22.80 3.08
CA ALA A 50 6.16 22.22 3.44
C ALA A 50 5.79 22.53 4.91
N MET A 51 6.76 22.56 5.82
CA MET A 51 6.51 22.93 7.21
C MET A 51 6.06 24.39 7.37
N LYS A 52 6.59 25.32 6.57
CA LYS A 52 6.13 26.73 6.58
C LYS A 52 4.68 26.82 6.13
N GLU A 53 4.29 26.11 5.07
CA GLU A 53 2.90 26.04 4.61
C GLU A 53 1.99 25.39 5.65
N MET A 54 2.40 24.25 6.23
CA MET A 54 1.64 23.55 7.26
C MET A 54 1.41 24.40 8.52
N ASN A 55 2.34 25.31 8.83
CA ASN A 55 2.24 26.24 9.95
C ASN A 55 1.19 27.35 9.73
N THR A 56 0.81 27.65 8.48
CA THR A 56 -0.26 28.63 8.20
C THR A 56 -1.66 28.04 8.38
N LEU A 57 -1.77 26.70 8.35
CA LEU A 57 -3.03 25.98 8.51
C LEU A 57 -3.53 26.03 9.97
N SER A 58 -4.84 25.86 10.16
CA SER A 58 -5.39 25.68 11.50
C SER A 58 -4.99 24.32 12.08
N ALA A 59 -5.09 24.16 13.40
CA ALA A 59 -4.88 22.85 14.04
C ALA A 59 -5.86 21.79 13.51
N TYR A 60 -7.09 22.20 13.19
CA TYR A 60 -8.13 21.36 12.62
C TYR A 60 -7.76 20.85 11.21
N ASP A 61 -7.26 21.74 10.35
CA ASP A 61 -6.87 21.36 8.98
C ASP A 61 -5.67 20.40 8.98
N ARG A 62 -4.67 20.67 9.83
CA ARG A 62 -3.53 19.76 10.01
C ARG A 62 -3.97 18.38 10.49
N ALA A 63 -4.87 18.32 11.48
CA ALA A 63 -5.42 17.06 11.97
C ALA A 63 -6.18 16.31 10.88
N THR A 64 -6.94 17.02 10.05
CA THR A 64 -7.67 16.45 8.92
C THR A 64 -6.74 15.82 7.88
N ILE A 65 -5.62 16.49 7.55
CA ILE A 65 -4.60 15.93 6.63
C ILE A 65 -4.00 14.65 7.22
N LEU A 66 -3.61 14.68 8.50
CA LEU A 66 -3.01 13.53 9.17
C LEU A 66 -3.99 12.35 9.26
N GLU A 67 -5.26 12.60 9.56
CA GLU A 67 -6.32 11.58 9.60
C GLU A 67 -6.44 10.87 8.25
N LYS A 68 -6.52 11.62 7.14
CA LYS A 68 -6.63 11.07 5.79
C LYS A 68 -5.43 10.17 5.45
N VAL A 69 -4.21 10.60 5.80
CA VAL A 69 -3.00 9.81 5.60
C VAL A 69 -3.01 8.53 6.44
N ALA A 70 -3.33 8.65 7.74
CA ALA A 70 -3.39 7.51 8.65
C ALA A 70 -4.44 6.47 8.23
N GLN A 71 -5.60 6.91 7.75
CA GLN A 71 -6.66 6.04 7.25
C GLN A 71 -6.23 5.27 6.00
N LYS A 72 -5.57 5.93 5.03
CA LYS A 72 -5.02 5.24 3.85
C LYS A 72 -3.96 4.21 4.24
N ILE A 73 -3.06 4.55 5.18
CA ILE A 73 -2.06 3.62 5.71
C ILE A 73 -2.74 2.39 6.34
N GLN A 74 -3.81 2.58 7.12
CA GLN A 74 -4.55 1.49 7.74
C GLN A 74 -5.14 0.52 6.71
N VAL A 75 -5.69 1.03 5.60
CA VAL A 75 -6.20 0.19 4.49
C VAL A 75 -5.09 -0.71 3.95
N PHE A 76 -3.93 -0.12 3.61
CA PHE A 76 -2.82 -0.86 3.02
C PHE A 76 -2.24 -1.89 4.00
N LEU A 77 -2.06 -1.52 5.27
CA LEU A 77 -1.57 -2.45 6.29
C LEU A 77 -2.53 -3.64 6.49
N ASN A 78 -3.84 -3.40 6.56
CA ASN A 78 -4.80 -4.47 6.73
C ASN A 78 -4.78 -5.46 5.56
N ILE A 79 -4.71 -4.97 4.33
CA ILE A 79 -4.66 -5.81 3.13
C ILE A 79 -3.35 -6.58 3.10
N LEU A 80 -2.21 -5.92 3.36
CA LEU A 80 -0.90 -6.57 3.40
C LEU A 80 -0.82 -7.66 4.48
N MET A 81 -1.35 -7.40 5.68
CA MET A 81 -1.41 -8.42 6.73
C MET A 81 -2.31 -9.59 6.33
N ASN A 82 -3.45 -9.34 5.68
CA ASN A 82 -4.27 -10.42 5.14
C ASN A 82 -3.54 -11.24 4.06
N SER A 83 -2.77 -10.59 3.19
CA SER A 83 -1.94 -11.29 2.19
C SER A 83 -0.82 -12.10 2.85
N ILE A 84 -0.16 -11.57 3.88
CA ILE A 84 0.88 -12.31 4.64
C ILE A 84 0.27 -13.56 5.28
N ASP A 85 -0.86 -13.41 5.98
CA ASP A 85 -1.53 -14.52 6.65
C ASP A 85 -1.97 -15.61 5.66
N ALA A 86 -2.46 -15.22 4.48
CA ALA A 86 -2.82 -16.19 3.43
C ALA A 86 -1.60 -17.00 2.95
N LEU A 87 -0.43 -16.35 2.87
CA LEU A 87 0.82 -16.96 2.43
C LEU A 87 1.49 -17.85 3.50
N GLU A 88 1.08 -17.80 4.77
CA GLU A 88 1.64 -18.66 5.82
C GLU A 88 1.46 -20.15 5.50
N SER A 89 0.33 -20.49 4.85
CA SER A 89 0.00 -21.86 4.44
C SER A 89 0.80 -22.37 3.23
N MET A 90 1.47 -21.48 2.49
CA MET A 90 2.22 -21.81 1.29
C MET A 90 3.60 -22.37 1.66
N LYS A 91 3.94 -23.54 1.08
CA LYS A 91 5.22 -24.22 1.33
C LYS A 91 6.36 -23.68 0.47
N GLU A 92 6.07 -23.27 -0.76
CA GLU A 92 7.05 -22.75 -1.71
C GLU A 92 6.49 -21.50 -2.39
N GLU A 93 7.41 -20.62 -2.80
CA GLU A 93 7.20 -19.33 -3.47
C GLU A 93 6.07 -18.46 -2.88
N ARG A 94 6.44 -17.47 -2.06
CA ARG A 94 5.49 -16.51 -1.47
C ARG A 94 5.69 -15.14 -2.11
N LYS A 95 4.67 -14.64 -2.79
CA LYS A 95 4.72 -13.37 -3.53
C LYS A 95 3.59 -12.47 -3.10
N ILE A 96 3.96 -11.21 -2.84
CA ILE A 96 3.02 -10.08 -2.80
C ILE A 96 3.49 -9.09 -3.87
N ILE A 97 2.59 -8.70 -4.75
CA ILE A 97 2.84 -7.73 -5.83
C ILE A 97 1.96 -6.51 -5.54
N ILE A 98 2.56 -5.32 -5.62
CA ILE A 98 1.86 -4.05 -5.47
C ILE A 98 2.11 -3.23 -6.73
N ASP A 99 1.05 -3.00 -7.48
CA ASP A 99 1.07 -2.16 -8.67
C ASP A 99 0.28 -0.87 -8.41
N VAL A 100 0.76 0.24 -8.93
CA VAL A 100 0.09 1.55 -8.83
C VAL A 100 -0.06 2.12 -10.22
N PHE A 101 -1.29 2.50 -10.55
CA PHE A 101 -1.67 3.05 -11.84
C PHE A 101 -2.24 4.45 -11.60
N GLU A 102 -1.66 5.43 -12.27
CA GLU A 102 -2.25 6.75 -12.38
C GLU A 102 -3.23 6.74 -13.55
N GLU A 103 -4.50 7.06 -13.28
CA GLU A 103 -5.58 7.19 -14.26
C GLU A 103 -6.02 8.66 -14.32
N ASP A 104 -6.91 9.05 -15.24
CA ASP A 104 -7.23 10.47 -15.44
C ASP A 104 -7.76 11.18 -14.18
N GLN A 105 -8.64 10.52 -13.44
CA GLN A 105 -9.31 11.07 -12.24
C GLN A 105 -9.00 10.29 -10.95
N SER A 106 -8.29 9.17 -11.06
CA SER A 106 -8.05 8.25 -9.95
C SER A 106 -6.61 7.76 -9.90
N ILE A 107 -6.22 7.28 -8.73
CA ILE A 107 -5.05 6.44 -8.53
C ILE A 107 -5.58 5.06 -8.14
N ARG A 108 -5.25 4.06 -8.96
CA ARG A 108 -5.60 2.66 -8.71
C ARG A 108 -4.39 1.91 -8.18
N ILE A 109 -4.53 1.35 -6.98
CA ILE A 109 -3.55 0.49 -6.32
C ILE A 109 -4.07 -0.94 -6.37
N VAL A 110 -3.20 -1.86 -6.77
CA VAL A 110 -3.52 -3.27 -6.88
C VAL A 110 -2.54 -4.05 -6.01
N ILE A 111 -3.05 -4.78 -5.02
CA ILE A 111 -2.25 -5.65 -4.14
C ILE A 111 -2.65 -7.09 -4.42
N LYS A 112 -1.71 -7.91 -4.90
CA LYS A 112 -1.94 -9.33 -5.23
C LYS A 112 -1.05 -10.25 -4.41
N ASN A 113 -1.55 -11.41 -4.03
CA ASN A 113 -0.75 -12.49 -3.47
C ASN A 113 -1.09 -13.84 -4.10
N ASN A 114 -0.10 -14.74 -4.16
CA ASN A 114 -0.27 -16.10 -4.67
C ASN A 114 -0.64 -17.11 -3.57
N GLY A 115 -1.47 -16.67 -2.63
CA GLY A 115 -2.00 -17.53 -1.56
C GLY A 115 -3.24 -18.30 -2.03
N PRO A 116 -3.86 -19.10 -1.15
CA PRO A 116 -5.06 -19.84 -1.47
C PRO A 116 -6.19 -18.96 -2.00
N MET A 117 -6.94 -19.48 -2.98
CA MET A 117 -8.11 -18.82 -3.54
C MET A 117 -9.19 -18.58 -2.46
N ILE A 118 -9.83 -17.41 -2.51
CA ILE A 118 -11.06 -17.13 -1.78
C ILE A 118 -12.23 -17.72 -2.59
N PRO A 119 -13.07 -18.59 -1.99
CA PRO A 119 -14.25 -19.14 -2.67
C PRO A 119 -15.13 -18.03 -3.25
N ALA A 120 -15.69 -18.24 -4.44
CA ALA A 120 -16.47 -17.23 -5.14
C ALA A 120 -17.65 -16.71 -4.30
N GLU A 121 -18.32 -17.60 -3.54
CA GLU A 121 -19.39 -17.21 -2.62
C GLU A 121 -18.95 -16.26 -1.50
N ASN A 122 -17.67 -16.22 -1.16
CA ASN A 122 -17.14 -15.39 -0.10
C ASN A 122 -16.65 -14.03 -0.60
N VAL A 123 -16.27 -13.91 -1.89
CA VAL A 123 -15.66 -12.68 -2.44
C VAL A 123 -16.54 -11.44 -2.25
N GLU A 124 -17.87 -11.60 -2.35
CA GLU A 124 -18.81 -10.49 -2.15
C GLU A 124 -18.99 -10.14 -0.67
N THR A 125 -18.87 -11.13 0.23
CA THR A 125 -19.17 -11.00 1.66
C THR A 125 -17.93 -10.70 2.51
N ILE A 126 -16.69 -10.86 2.01
CA ILE A 126 -15.46 -10.60 2.79
C ILE A 126 -15.33 -9.17 3.33
N PHE A 127 -16.09 -8.22 2.77
CA PHE A 127 -16.13 -6.84 3.21
C PHE A 127 -17.27 -6.56 4.21
N GLU A 128 -18.10 -7.54 4.52
CA GLU A 128 -19.13 -7.44 5.56
C GLU A 128 -18.51 -7.55 6.96
N PRO A 129 -19.09 -6.90 7.98
CA PRO A 129 -18.56 -6.96 9.33
C PRO A 129 -18.62 -8.39 9.89
N PHE A 130 -17.60 -8.76 10.67
CA PHE A 130 -17.48 -10.05 11.35
C PHE A 130 -17.25 -11.28 10.45
N VAL A 131 -17.09 -11.07 9.14
CA VAL A 131 -16.69 -12.15 8.22
C VAL A 131 -15.20 -12.44 8.36
N THR A 132 -14.85 -13.67 8.76
CA THR A 132 -13.46 -14.10 8.86
C THR A 132 -13.31 -15.61 8.77
N THR A 133 -12.20 -16.06 8.20
CA THR A 133 -11.75 -17.46 8.23
C THR A 133 -10.65 -17.70 9.27
N LYS A 134 -10.19 -16.64 9.95
CA LYS A 134 -9.08 -16.71 10.92
C LYS A 134 -9.59 -17.10 12.29
N LYS A 135 -8.93 -18.07 12.94
CA LYS A 135 -9.28 -18.59 14.27
C LYS A 135 -9.31 -17.51 15.38
N LEU A 136 -8.47 -16.48 15.26
CA LEU A 136 -8.39 -15.35 16.21
C LEU A 136 -8.73 -14.01 15.54
N GLY A 137 -9.33 -14.01 14.34
CA GLY A 137 -9.70 -12.80 13.63
C GLY A 137 -11.02 -12.23 14.12
N THR A 138 -11.14 -10.90 14.16
CA THR A 138 -12.41 -10.22 14.47
C THR A 138 -13.35 -10.08 13.27
N GLY A 139 -12.83 -10.27 12.05
CA GLY A 139 -13.58 -10.01 10.81
C GLY A 139 -13.89 -8.53 10.54
N ILE A 140 -13.21 -7.61 11.21
CA ILE A 140 -13.48 -6.16 11.08
C ILE A 140 -12.54 -5.48 10.06
N GLY A 141 -11.37 -6.07 9.79
CA GLY A 141 -10.30 -5.41 9.01
C GLY A 141 -10.72 -4.97 7.61
N LEU A 142 -11.26 -5.87 6.79
CA LEU A 142 -11.69 -5.57 5.42
C LEU A 142 -12.94 -4.67 5.39
N PHE A 143 -13.87 -4.86 6.33
CA PHE A 143 -15.01 -3.96 6.50
C PHE A 143 -14.55 -2.50 6.74
N VAL A 144 -13.59 -2.29 7.66
CA VAL A 144 -13.01 -0.97 7.91
C VAL A 144 -12.29 -0.43 6.67
N CYS A 145 -11.62 -1.29 5.90
CA CYS A 145 -10.99 -0.87 4.64
C CYS A 145 -12.04 -0.31 3.67
N LYS A 146 -13.15 -1.01 3.47
CA LYS A 146 -14.26 -0.57 2.61
C LYS A 146 -14.82 0.77 3.07
N GLN A 147 -15.11 0.91 4.37
CA GLN A 147 -15.60 2.17 4.94
C GLN A 147 -14.62 3.34 4.73
N ILE A 148 -13.33 3.12 4.96
CA ILE A 148 -12.31 4.16 4.74
C ILE A 148 -12.24 4.56 3.27
N VAL A 149 -12.19 3.59 2.35
CA VAL A 149 -12.06 3.85 0.92
C VAL A 149 -13.30 4.58 0.39
N GLU A 150 -14.51 4.15 0.77
CA GLU A 150 -15.77 4.81 0.38
C GLU A 150 -15.87 6.23 0.95
N LYS A 151 -15.43 6.47 2.21
CA LYS A 151 -15.36 7.82 2.80
C LYS A 151 -14.44 8.77 2.03
N HIS A 152 -13.46 8.23 1.29
CA HIS A 152 -12.57 8.98 0.40
C HIS A 152 -13.05 8.99 -1.06
N ASN A 153 -14.34 8.72 -1.30
CA ASN A 153 -14.94 8.64 -2.65
C ASN A 153 -14.24 7.63 -3.57
N GLY A 154 -13.60 6.63 -2.97
CA GLY A 154 -12.90 5.57 -3.65
C GLY A 154 -13.75 4.31 -3.82
N SER A 155 -13.14 3.29 -4.40
CA SER A 155 -13.72 1.95 -4.50
C SER A 155 -12.71 0.88 -4.09
N ILE A 156 -13.17 -0.18 -3.44
CA ILE A 156 -12.37 -1.37 -3.16
C ILE A 156 -13.10 -2.61 -3.69
N MET A 157 -12.37 -3.50 -4.35
CA MET A 157 -12.88 -4.80 -4.79
C MET A 157 -11.84 -5.90 -4.60
N CYS A 158 -12.32 -7.14 -4.57
CA CYS A 158 -11.48 -8.33 -4.53
C CYS A 158 -11.79 -9.23 -5.73
N ARG A 159 -10.76 -9.84 -6.30
CA ARG A 159 -10.86 -10.95 -7.26
C ARG A 159 -9.93 -12.04 -6.78
N SER A 160 -10.34 -13.29 -6.90
CA SER A 160 -9.51 -14.41 -6.49
C SER A 160 -9.71 -15.57 -7.45
N ASP A 161 -8.59 -16.09 -7.96
CA ASP A 161 -8.54 -17.30 -8.77
C ASP A 161 -7.48 -18.26 -8.19
N ASN A 162 -7.16 -19.33 -8.92
CA ASN A 162 -6.22 -20.35 -8.47
C ASN A 162 -4.78 -19.84 -8.33
N ASP A 163 -4.43 -18.74 -9.00
CA ASP A 163 -3.07 -18.22 -9.06
C ASP A 163 -2.90 -16.97 -8.18
N TRP A 164 -3.92 -16.11 -8.13
CA TRP A 164 -3.85 -14.81 -7.46
C TRP A 164 -5.12 -14.46 -6.70
N THR A 165 -4.93 -13.94 -5.49
CA THR A 165 -5.91 -13.09 -4.81
C THR A 165 -5.49 -11.64 -4.96
N GLU A 166 -6.38 -10.82 -5.50
CA GLU A 166 -6.14 -9.44 -5.91
C GLU A 166 -7.13 -8.49 -5.24
N PHE A 167 -6.62 -7.54 -4.48
CA PHE A 167 -7.37 -6.39 -3.98
C PHE A 167 -7.09 -5.17 -4.85
N GLN A 168 -8.12 -4.58 -5.44
CA GLN A 168 -8.02 -3.34 -6.21
C GLN A 168 -8.65 -2.20 -5.42
N ILE A 169 -7.88 -1.14 -5.19
CA ILE A 169 -8.29 0.05 -4.43
C ILE A 169 -8.13 1.26 -5.36
N ALA A 170 -9.16 2.07 -5.51
CA ALA A 170 -9.09 3.33 -6.25
C ALA A 170 -9.39 4.49 -5.32
N PHE A 171 -8.55 5.53 -5.36
CA PHE A 171 -8.80 6.82 -4.72
C PHE A 171 -8.91 7.89 -5.79
N GLN A 172 -9.82 8.86 -5.63
CA GLN A 172 -9.86 10.04 -6.50
C GLN A 172 -8.62 10.92 -6.27
N LYS A 173 -8.17 11.59 -7.33
CA LYS A 173 -7.07 12.57 -7.27
C LYS A 173 -7.44 13.80 -6.45
#